data_AF-A0A840FSA2-F1
#
_entry.id   AF-A0A840FSA2-F1
#
_cell.length_a   1.000
_cell.length_b   1.000
_cell.length_c   1.000
_cell.angle_alpha   90.00
_cell.angle_beta   90.00
_cell.angle_gamma   90.00
#
_symmetry.space_group_name_H-M   'P 1'
#
loop_
_entity.id
_entity.type
_entity.pdbx_description
1 polymer ?
#
loop_
_entity_poly.entity_id
_entity_poly.type
_entity_poly.pdbx_seq_one_letter_code
_entity_poly.pdbx_strand_id
1 'polypeptide(L)' 'MLLAIEKKVLAESERFTFQDLRAYYATLHKQLHSELPDLHTNPATTAKVYDRNREVKGSAP' A
#
# COMPACT_ATOMS: atom_id res chain seq x y z
N MET A 1 7.17 6.78 13.00
CA MET A 1 5.89 7.50 12.85
C MET A 1 5.95 8.87 13.51
N LEU A 2 6.12 8.98 14.84
CA LEU A 2 6.18 10.28 15.53
C LEU A 2 7.24 11.26 14.96
N LEU A 3 8.46 10.78 14.73
CA LEU A 3 9.53 11.56 14.06
C LEU A 3 9.17 12.03 12.64
N ALA A 4 8.33 11.29 11.91
CA ALA A 4 7.92 11.65 10.54
C ALA A 4 6.83 12.72 10.55
N ILE A 5 5.94 12.68 11.54
CA ILE A 5 4.97 13.74 11.82
C ILE A 5 5.69 15.03 12.22
N GLU A 6 6.64 14.94 13.14
CA GLU A 6 7.44 16.08 13.59
C GLU A 6 8.20 16.75 12.43
N LYS A 7 8.77 15.94 11.53
CA LYS A 7 9.44 16.42 10.32
C LYS A 7 8.49 16.86 9.20
N LYS A 8 7.17 16.84 9.44
CA LYS A 8 6.11 17.17 8.47
C LYS A 8 6.18 16.37 7.16
N VAL A 9 6.74 15.15 7.24
CA VAL A 9 6.76 14.19 6.12
C VAL A 9 5.41 13.48 6.01
N LEU A 10 4.69 13.35 7.12
CA LEU A 10 3.31 12.85 7.20
C LEU A 10 2.48 13.84 8.01
N ALA A 11 1.26 14.13 7.57
CA ALA A 11 0.34 14.92 8.38
C ALA A 11 -0.19 14.10 9.57
N GLU A 12 -0.51 14.74 10.69
CA GLU A 12 -1.14 14.06 11.84
C GLU A 12 -2.48 13.42 11.50
N SER A 13 -3.20 13.99 10.52
CA SER A 13 -4.45 13.46 9.99
C SER A 13 -4.25 12.23 9.09
N GLU A 14 -3.04 12.01 8.59
CA GLU A 14 -2.71 10.87 7.74
C GLU A 14 -2.35 9.66 8.61
N ARG A 15 -3.27 8.71 8.68
CA ARG A 15 -3.01 7.43 9.36
C ARG A 15 -2.14 6.56 8.46
N PHE A 16 -0.82 6.69 8.63
CA PHE A 16 0.15 5.81 7.98
C PHE A 16 0.49 4.63 8.89
N THR A 17 0.26 3.41 8.40
CA THR A 17 0.47 2.18 9.14
C THR A 17 1.38 1.21 8.39
N PHE A 18 1.85 0.16 9.06
CA PHE A 18 2.61 -0.90 8.40
C PHE A 18 1.80 -1.62 7.32
N GLN A 19 0.45 -1.59 7.41
CA GLN A 19 -0.41 -2.14 6.38
C GLN A 19 -0.30 -1.35 5.07
N ASP A 20 -0.09 -0.03 5.14
CA ASP A 20 0.09 0.83 3.97
C ASP A 20 1.42 0.55 3.27
N LEU A 21 2.50 0.36 4.04
CA LEU A 21 3.79 -0.09 3.48
C LEU A 21 3.65 -1.43 2.77
N ARG A 22 2.93 -2.37 3.38
CA ARG A 22 2.70 -3.70 2.79
C ARG A 22 1.88 -3.60 1.50
N ALA A 23 0.91 -2.68 1.43
CA ALA A 23 0.14 -2.40 0.22
C ALA A 23 0.96 -1.77 -0.90
N TYR A 24 1.83 -0.82 -0.56
CA TYR A 24 2.74 -0.21 -1.50
C TYR A 24 3.71 -1.25 -2.10
N TYR A 25 4.32 -2.08 -1.24
CA TYR A 25 5.20 -3.17 -1.68
C TYR A 25 4.48 -4.15 -2.62
N ALA A 26 3.27 -4.61 -2.27
CA ALA A 26 2.52 -5.53 -3.11
C ALA A 26 2.19 -4.95 -4.50
N THR A 27 1.94 -3.64 -4.57
CA THR A 27 1.68 -2.92 -5.83
C THR A 27 2.93 -2.86 -6.69
N LEU A 28 4.05 -2.43 -6.12
CA LEU A 28 5.33 -2.37 -6.83
C LEU A 28 5.79 -3.75 -7.31
N HIS A 29 5.66 -4.77 -6.46
CA HIS A 29 6.03 -6.13 -6.83
C HIS A 29 5.18 -6.64 -8.01
N LYS A 30 3.88 -6.39 -8.02
CA LYS A 30 3.00 -6.72 -9.15
C LYS A 30 3.40 -5.98 -10.42
N GLN A 31 3.80 -4.71 -10.33
CA GLN A 31 4.27 -3.96 -11.49
C GLN A 31 5.59 -4.49 -12.05
N LEU A 32 6.52 -4.92 -11.18
CA LEU A 32 7.85 -5.41 -11.58
C LEU A 32 7.83 -6.86 -12.08
N HIS A 33 7.01 -7.71 -11.46
CA HIS A 33 7.04 -9.16 -11.68
C HIS A 33 5.77 -9.70 -12.34
N SER A 34 4.78 -8.85 -12.63
CA SER A 34 3.43 -9.22 -13.11
C SER A 34 2.63 -10.14 -12.17
N GLU A 35 3.15 -10.43 -10.98
CA GLU A 35 2.57 -11.33 -9.99
C GLU A 35 2.53 -10.69 -8.59
N LEU A 36 1.51 -11.04 -7.81
CA LEU A 36 1.42 -10.61 -6.42
C LEU A 36 2.44 -11.38 -5.57
N PRO A 37 3.11 -10.72 -4.61
CA PRO A 37 4.03 -11.40 -3.71
C PRO A 37 3.27 -12.33 -2.77
N ASP A 38 3.86 -13.48 -2.45
CA ASP A 38 3.29 -14.45 -1.52
C ASP A 38 3.41 -13.97 -0.06
N LEU A 39 2.51 -13.06 0.32
CA LEU A 39 2.52 -12.36 1.61
C LEU A 39 1.62 -13.00 2.68
N HIS A 40 0.77 -13.94 2.31
CA HIS A 40 -0.17 -14.57 3.23
C HIS A 40 -0.18 -16.07 3.00
N THR A 41 -0.33 -16.84 4.08
CA THR A 41 -0.52 -18.30 4.04
C THR A 41 -1.66 -18.74 3.11
N ASN A 42 -2.65 -17.87 2.87
CA ASN A 42 -3.67 -18.06 1.85
C ASN A 42 -3.52 -17.01 0.72
N PRO A 43 -3.16 -17.43 -0.50
CA PRO A 43 -3.01 -16.55 -1.66
C PRO A 43 -4.29 -15.77 -2.00
N ALA A 44 -5.47 -16.32 -1.72
CA ALA A 44 -6.76 -15.67 -1.98
C ALA A 44 -6.95 -14.41 -1.12
N THR A 45 -6.34 -14.36 0.07
CA THR A 45 -6.37 -13.17 0.93
C THR A 45 -5.50 -12.06 0.35
N THR A 46 -4.32 -12.40 -0.17
CA THR A 46 -3.44 -11.45 -0.86
C THR A 46 -4.13 -10.83 -2.06
N ALA A 47 -4.78 -11.66 -2.90
CA ALA A 47 -5.56 -11.19 -4.04
C ALA A 47 -6.72 -10.28 -3.59
N LYS A 48 -7.52 -10.69 -2.60
CA LYS A 48 -8.64 -9.86 -2.11
C LYS A 48 -8.19 -8.52 -1.53
N VAL A 49 -7.01 -8.45 -0.91
CA VAL A 49 -6.50 -7.21 -0.29
C VAL A 49 -5.85 -6.30 -1.33
N TYR A 50 -5.03 -6.83 -2.23
CA TYR A 50 -4.18 -6.03 -3.13
C TYR A 50 -4.63 -5.97 -4.58
N ASP A 51 -5.46 -6.90 -5.05
CA ASP A 51 -6.04 -6.82 -6.40
C ASP A 51 -7.10 -5.70 -6.50
N ARG A 52 -7.55 -5.19 -5.34
CA ARG A 52 -8.35 -3.95 -5.21
C ARG A 52 -7.53 -2.66 -5.35
N ASN A 53 -6.22 -2.73 -5.58
CA ASN A 53 -5.37 -1.57 -5.91
C ASN A 53 -5.65 -1.10 -7.35
N ARG A 54 -6.92 -0.86 -7.68
CA ARG A 54 -7.30 -0.04 -8.82
C ARG A 54 -6.69 1.32 -8.54
N GLU A 55 -5.70 1.70 -9.34
CA GLU A 55 -5.13 3.05 -9.33
C GLU A 55 -6.29 4.03 -9.53
N VAL A 56 -6.81 4.58 -8.43
CA VAL A 56 -7.66 5.75 -8.51
C VAL A 56 -6.70 6.87 -8.81
N LYS A 57 -6.42 7.08 -10.10
CA LYS A 57 -5.97 8.38 -10.60
C LYS A 57 -7.07 9.34 -10.21
N GLY A 58 -6.97 9.93 -9.02
CA GLY A 58 -7.80 11.03 -8.62
C GLY A 58 -7.61 12.09 -9.69
N SER A 59 -8.66 12.32 -10.47
CA SER A 59 -8.79 13.60 -11.17
C SER A 59 -8.74 14.65 -10.07
N ALA A 60 -7.60 15.31 -9.93
CA ALA A 60 -7.52 16.58 -9.22
C ALA A 60 -8.48 17.57 -9.92
N PRO A 61 -9.05 18.53 -9.17
CA PRO A 61 -10.29 19.24 -9.51
C PRO A 61 -10.26 20.01 -10.83
#